data_AF-A0A9W9YAE9-F1
#
_entry.id   AF-A0A9W9YAE9-F1
#
_cell.length_a   1.000
_cell.length_b   1.000
_cell.length_c   1.000
_cell.angle_alpha   90.00
_cell.angle_beta   90.00
_cell.angle_gamma   90.00
#
_symmetry.space_group_name_H-M   'P 1'
#
loop_
_entity.id
_entity.type
_entity.pdbx_description
1 polymer ?
#
loop_
_entity_poly.entity_id
_entity_poly.type
_entity_poly.pdbx_seq_one_letter_code
_entity_poly.pdbx_strand_id
1 'polypeptide(L)'
;MEGSSRQITEWTVDDVSKIIREQYNDEVATKFEEQRIDGKALKHLAKDGNETQFASCGLTTVGDQMRLKEIASEIPLVIGRHRKKPTKAEIKSLTDLNQRIYKAKRKAVTNAALEQWPGNDLPVFKNDKAATEELETLVSTLEETCSFEPAGFNKEGIKQHVLDVLNERRRRIRKGHDYTQVSSFIFTNSVIKTHTQGIYIKY
;
A
#
# COMPACT_ATOMS: atom_id res chain seq x y z
N MET A 1 -12.95 9.07 -15.92
CA MET A 1 -12.47 10.24 -15.16
C MET A 1 -11.78 9.72 -13.93
N GLU A 2 -10.49 10.02 -13.82
CA GLU A 2 -9.58 9.54 -12.76
C GLU A 2 -10.02 10.04 -11.39
N GLY A 3 -10.52 9.12 -10.56
CA GLY A 3 -10.74 9.34 -9.14
C GLY A 3 -9.41 9.24 -8.40
N SER A 4 -8.63 10.33 -8.42
CA SER A 4 -7.51 10.50 -7.51
C SER A 4 -8.02 10.32 -6.08
N SER A 5 -7.72 9.16 -5.48
CA SER A 5 -8.13 8.82 -4.10
C SER A 5 -7.34 9.68 -3.12
N ARG A 6 -7.76 10.94 -2.96
CA ARG A 6 -7.19 11.88 -1.98
C ARG A 6 -7.50 11.39 -0.58
N GLN A 7 -6.53 11.49 0.32
CA GLN A 7 -6.73 11.16 1.73
C GLN A 7 -7.82 12.02 2.33
N ILE A 8 -8.57 11.50 3.30
CA ILE A 8 -9.56 12.31 4.02
C ILE A 8 -8.94 13.60 4.56
N THR A 9 -7.69 13.58 5.06
CA THR A 9 -7.02 14.78 5.59
C THR A 9 -6.63 15.82 4.55
N GLU A 10 -6.74 15.49 3.26
CA GLU A 10 -6.47 16.38 2.12
C GLU A 10 -7.77 16.92 1.50
N TRP A 11 -8.93 16.46 1.98
CA TRP A 11 -10.21 16.93 1.49
C TRP A 11 -10.46 18.37 1.91
N THR A 12 -10.86 19.17 0.94
CA THR A 12 -11.35 20.52 1.18
C THR A 12 -12.75 20.46 1.82
N VAL A 13 -13.25 21.62 2.25
CA VAL A 13 -14.64 21.75 2.71
C VAL A 13 -15.60 21.29 1.61
N ASP A 14 -15.36 21.66 0.35
CA ASP A 14 -16.21 21.27 -0.79
C ASP A 14 -16.22 19.74 -1.01
N ASP A 15 -15.05 19.10 -0.87
CA ASP A 15 -14.92 17.65 -1.00
C ASP A 15 -15.73 16.93 0.11
N VAL A 16 -15.63 17.40 1.36
CA VAL A 16 -16.40 16.87 2.50
C VAL A 16 -17.89 17.06 2.25
N SER A 17 -18.32 18.26 1.89
CA SER A 17 -19.74 18.58 1.76
C SER A 17 -20.41 17.86 0.60
N LYS A 18 -19.68 17.60 -0.48
CA LYS A 18 -20.17 16.73 -1.56
C LYS A 18 -20.51 15.32 -1.04
N ILE A 19 -19.64 14.74 -0.22
CA ILE A 19 -19.85 13.39 0.32
C ILE A 19 -20.94 13.37 1.38
N ILE A 20 -21.02 14.39 2.23
CA ILE A 20 -22.11 14.51 3.20
C ILE A 20 -23.46 14.65 2.49
N ARG A 21 -23.51 15.40 1.38
CA ARG A 21 -24.72 15.54 0.55
C ARG A 21 -25.18 14.20 -0.04
N GLU A 22 -24.23 13.34 -0.46
CA GLU A 22 -24.52 12.00 -0.97
C GLU A 22 -24.97 11.02 0.12
N GLN A 23 -24.45 11.13 1.34
CA GLN A 23 -24.75 10.21 2.45
C GLN A 23 -25.97 10.59 3.28
N TYR A 24 -26.26 11.89 3.36
CA TYR A 24 -27.35 12.47 4.13
C TYR A 24 -28.25 13.30 3.21
N ASN A 25 -28.12 14.62 3.23
CA ASN A 25 -28.90 15.56 2.44
C ASN A 25 -28.20 16.92 2.34
N ASP A 26 -28.79 17.84 1.58
CA ASP A 26 -28.22 19.17 1.31
C ASP A 26 -28.20 20.09 2.55
N GLU A 27 -29.17 19.94 3.46
CA GLU A 27 -29.24 20.74 4.69
C GLU A 27 -28.09 20.41 5.63
N VAL A 28 -27.79 19.12 5.81
CA VAL A 28 -26.64 18.65 6.61
C VAL A 28 -25.34 19.07 5.93
N ALA A 29 -25.22 18.93 4.61
CA ALA A 29 -24.04 19.37 3.87
C ALA A 29 -23.76 20.87 4.06
N THR A 30 -24.80 21.71 3.96
CA THR A 30 -24.70 23.16 4.18
C THR A 30 -24.15 23.48 5.58
N LYS A 31 -24.61 22.76 6.63
CA LYS A 31 -24.07 22.95 7.98
C LYS A 31 -22.61 22.55 8.11
N PHE A 32 -22.16 21.52 7.39
CA PHE A 32 -20.73 21.18 7.32
C PHE A 32 -19.91 22.26 6.60
N GLU A 33 -20.46 22.87 5.53
CA GLU A 33 -19.85 24.02 4.84
C GLU A 33 -19.73 25.25 5.77
N GLU A 34 -20.82 25.60 6.47
CA GLU A 34 -20.88 26.74 7.41
C GLU A 34 -19.89 26.59 8.57
N GLN A 35 -19.78 25.38 9.12
CA GLN A 35 -18.82 25.06 10.18
C GLN A 35 -17.38 24.89 9.65
N ARG A 36 -17.19 25.02 8.33
CA ARG A 36 -15.91 24.90 7.62
C ARG A 36 -15.21 23.57 7.92
N ILE A 37 -15.98 22.48 7.94
CA ILE A 37 -15.46 21.15 8.24
C ILE A 37 -14.67 20.64 7.03
N ASP A 38 -13.36 20.79 7.09
CA ASP A 38 -12.43 20.11 6.18
C ASP A 38 -12.23 18.65 6.60
N GLY A 39 -11.52 17.87 5.80
CA GLY A 39 -11.40 16.44 6.10
C GLY A 39 -10.54 16.11 7.33
N LYS A 40 -9.73 17.05 7.85
CA LYS A 40 -9.07 16.89 9.16
C LYS A 40 -10.08 17.11 10.29
N ALA A 41 -10.88 18.16 10.20
CA ALA A 41 -11.94 18.45 11.15
C ALA A 41 -12.96 17.31 11.19
N LEU A 42 -13.36 16.77 10.03
CA LEU A 42 -14.24 15.61 9.93
C LEU A 42 -13.68 14.40 10.68
N LYS A 43 -12.38 14.10 10.52
CA LYS A 43 -11.70 13.00 11.22
C LYS A 43 -11.73 13.18 12.74
N HIS A 44 -11.49 14.40 13.23
CA HIS A 44 -11.55 14.70 14.66
C HIS A 44 -12.98 14.65 15.20
N LEU A 45 -13.95 15.18 14.45
CA LEU A 45 -15.37 15.16 14.78
C LEU A 45 -15.88 13.72 14.89
N ALA A 46 -15.54 12.85 13.94
CA ALA A 46 -15.94 11.45 13.97
C ALA A 46 -15.32 10.69 15.16
N LYS A 47 -14.06 10.98 15.51
CA LYS A 47 -13.35 10.28 16.57
C LYS A 47 -13.77 10.73 17.97
N ASP A 48 -13.71 12.03 18.20
CA ASP A 48 -13.77 12.63 19.54
C ASP A 48 -14.93 13.62 19.70
N GLY A 49 -15.80 13.73 18.69
CA GLY A 49 -16.95 14.64 18.70
C GLY A 49 -17.95 14.31 19.81
N ASN A 50 -18.47 15.37 20.43
CA ASN A 50 -19.55 15.30 21.41
C ASN A 50 -20.92 15.59 20.77
N GLU A 51 -21.99 15.34 21.51
CA GLU A 51 -23.37 15.51 21.02
C GLU A 51 -23.66 16.94 20.52
N THR A 52 -23.15 17.96 21.20
CA THR A 52 -23.36 19.36 20.79
C THR A 52 -22.64 19.70 19.47
N GLN A 53 -21.47 19.12 19.22
CA GLN A 53 -20.73 19.30 17.97
C GLN A 53 -21.44 18.60 16.81
N PHE A 54 -21.96 17.39 17.02
CA PHE A 54 -22.76 16.69 16.02
C PHE A 54 -24.07 17.43 15.71
N ALA A 55 -24.78 17.89 16.74
CA ALA A 55 -26.01 18.67 16.56
C ALA A 55 -25.76 19.98 15.79
N SER A 56 -24.63 20.64 16.03
CA SER A 56 -24.20 21.85 15.29
C SER A 56 -23.97 21.56 13.80
N CYS A 57 -23.62 20.32 13.46
CA CYS A 57 -23.48 19.85 12.08
C CYS A 57 -24.79 19.26 11.50
N GLY A 58 -25.92 19.37 12.23
CA GLY A 58 -27.22 18.83 11.80
C GLY A 58 -27.45 17.36 12.12
N LEU A 59 -26.53 16.70 12.84
CA LEU A 59 -26.61 15.28 13.20
C LEU A 59 -27.19 15.14 14.61
N THR A 60 -28.51 15.26 14.73
CA THR A 60 -29.23 15.26 16.02
C THR A 60 -29.59 13.87 16.52
N THR A 61 -29.59 12.85 15.66
CA THR A 61 -29.91 11.48 16.06
C THR A 61 -28.66 10.67 16.34
N VAL A 62 -28.71 9.75 17.32
CA VAL A 62 -27.59 8.85 17.63
C VAL A 62 -27.24 7.96 16.43
N GLY A 63 -28.24 7.57 15.62
CA GLY A 63 -28.03 6.78 14.40
C GLY A 63 -27.17 7.51 13.38
N ASP A 64 -27.48 8.77 13.10
CA ASP A 64 -26.70 9.60 12.16
C ASP A 64 -25.29 9.88 12.69
N GLN A 65 -25.15 10.09 14.00
CA GLN A 65 -23.85 10.25 14.64
C GLN A 65 -22.98 9.00 14.47
N MET A 66 -23.51 7.81 14.74
CA MET A 66 -22.79 6.54 14.56
C MET A 66 -22.44 6.30 13.09
N ARG A 67 -23.35 6.60 12.17
CA ARG A 67 -23.12 6.47 10.74
C ARG A 67 -22.01 7.40 10.24
N LEU A 68 -21.90 8.62 10.76
CA LEU A 68 -20.77 9.50 10.43
C LEU A 68 -19.44 8.90 10.90
N LYS A 69 -19.42 8.28 12.10
CA LYS A 69 -18.21 7.59 12.60
C LYS A 69 -17.83 6.42 11.71
N GLU A 70 -18.81 5.67 11.23
CA GLU A 70 -18.62 4.57 10.29
C GLU A 70 -18.07 5.07 8.95
N ILE A 71 -18.71 6.07 8.33
CA ILE A 71 -18.23 6.70 7.08
C ILE A 71 -16.79 7.21 7.23
N ALA A 72 -16.48 7.91 8.32
CA ALA A 72 -15.12 8.40 8.57
C ALA A 72 -14.11 7.29 8.86
N SER A 73 -14.56 6.09 9.24
CA SER A 73 -13.74 4.89 9.44
C SER A 73 -13.60 4.01 8.19
N GLU A 74 -14.62 4.01 7.33
CA GLU A 74 -14.68 3.29 6.05
C GLU A 74 -14.00 4.06 4.92
N ILE A 75 -13.94 5.40 5.02
CA ILE A 75 -13.00 6.20 4.24
C ILE A 75 -11.61 5.68 4.63
N PRO A 76 -10.84 5.09 3.70
CA PRO A 76 -9.62 4.39 4.03
C PRO A 76 -8.73 5.29 4.90
N LEU A 77 -8.48 4.85 6.14
CA LEU A 77 -7.43 5.35 7.01
C LEU A 77 -6.08 4.99 6.40
N VAL A 78 -5.79 5.52 5.23
CA VAL A 78 -4.55 5.29 4.54
C VAL A 78 -4.07 6.61 4.04
N ILE A 79 -2.86 6.91 4.44
CA ILE A 79 -2.14 8.12 4.09
C ILE A 79 -1.38 8.63 5.32
N GLY A 80 -1.23 7.81 6.37
CA GLY A 80 0.04 7.86 7.10
C GLY A 80 1.11 7.62 6.05
N ARG A 81 1.85 8.67 5.68
CA ARG A 81 3.11 8.51 4.96
C ARG A 81 3.93 7.55 5.80
N HIS A 82 3.88 6.26 5.50
CA HIS A 82 4.79 5.29 6.07
C HIS A 82 6.15 5.54 5.39
N ARG A 83 6.77 6.67 5.74
CA ARG A 83 8.19 6.93 5.51
C ARG A 83 9.05 5.93 6.29
N LYS A 84 8.43 5.13 7.15
CA LYS A 84 9.06 4.14 8.02
C LYS A 84 8.47 2.78 7.71
N LYS A 85 9.37 1.84 7.42
CA LYS A 85 9.10 0.41 7.30
C LYS A 85 8.30 -0.07 8.52
N PRO A 86 7.28 -0.91 8.34
CA PRO A 86 6.51 -1.47 9.45
C PRO A 86 7.42 -2.18 10.45
N THR A 87 7.25 -1.86 11.71
CA THR A 87 7.93 -2.51 12.82
C THR A 87 7.43 -3.95 12.98
N LYS A 88 8.23 -4.77 13.65
CA LYS A 88 7.82 -6.16 13.96
C LYS A 88 6.55 -6.20 14.82
N ALA A 89 6.31 -5.20 15.66
CA ALA A 89 5.12 -5.11 16.49
C ALA A 89 3.88 -4.82 15.64
N GLU A 90 3.95 -3.83 14.74
CA GLU A 90 2.86 -3.49 13.81
C GLU A 90 2.50 -4.66 12.89
N ILE A 91 3.50 -5.39 12.38
CA ILE A 91 3.23 -6.60 11.58
C ILE A 91 2.54 -7.68 12.42
N LYS A 92 2.93 -7.86 13.69
CA LYS A 92 2.32 -8.85 14.58
C LYS A 92 0.90 -8.49 15.02
N SER A 93 0.55 -7.21 15.04
CA SER A 93 -0.81 -6.77 15.32
C SER A 93 -1.77 -6.95 14.13
N LEU A 94 -1.26 -7.25 12.93
CA LEU A 94 -2.10 -7.62 11.79
C LEU A 94 -2.72 -9.01 11.97
N THR A 95 -3.86 -9.23 11.32
CA THR A 95 -4.47 -10.56 11.21
C THR A 95 -3.48 -11.58 10.60
N ASP A 96 -3.63 -12.86 10.94
CA ASP A 96 -2.76 -13.92 10.42
C ASP A 96 -2.74 -13.96 8.89
N LEU A 97 -3.88 -13.70 8.24
CA LEU A 97 -3.99 -13.59 6.79
C LEU A 97 -3.16 -12.42 6.25
N ASN A 98 -3.29 -11.23 6.85
CA ASN A 98 -2.53 -10.05 6.42
C ASN A 98 -1.03 -10.22 6.64
N GLN A 99 -0.62 -10.91 7.71
CA GLN A 99 0.79 -11.27 7.92
C GLN A 99 1.31 -12.20 6.82
N ARG A 100 0.53 -13.20 6.40
CA ARG A 100 0.91 -14.12 5.32
C ARG A 100 1.03 -13.37 3.99
N ILE A 101 0.06 -12.53 3.65
CA ILE A 101 0.06 -11.72 2.43
C ILE A 101 1.28 -10.79 2.41
N TYR A 102 1.53 -10.06 3.50
CA TYR A 102 2.70 -9.18 3.61
C TYR A 102 4.02 -9.93 3.43
N LYS A 103 4.18 -11.09 4.07
CA LYS A 103 5.39 -11.93 3.94
C LYS A 103 5.57 -12.44 2.51
N ALA A 104 4.48 -12.87 1.86
CA ALA A 104 4.50 -13.34 0.48
C ALA A 104 4.93 -12.22 -0.48
N LYS A 105 4.33 -11.03 -0.36
CA LYS A 105 4.68 -9.86 -1.18
C LYS A 105 6.12 -9.40 -0.96
N ARG A 106 6.61 -9.36 0.29
CA ARG A 106 8.03 -9.11 0.57
C ARG A 106 8.97 -10.14 -0.04
N LYS A 107 8.57 -11.42 -0.05
CA LYS A 107 9.34 -12.48 -0.70
C LYS A 107 9.40 -12.27 -2.21
N ALA A 108 8.29 -11.92 -2.86
CA ALA A 108 8.26 -11.61 -4.28
C ALA A 108 9.19 -10.45 -4.65
N VAL A 109 9.14 -9.32 -3.91
CA VAL A 109 10.05 -8.18 -4.11
C VAL A 109 11.51 -8.58 -3.90
N THR A 110 11.79 -9.47 -2.94
CA THR A 110 13.15 -9.98 -2.72
C THR A 110 13.64 -10.77 -3.93
N ASN A 111 12.82 -11.68 -4.46
CA ASN A 111 13.18 -12.47 -5.64
C ASN A 111 13.42 -11.57 -6.85
N ALA A 112 12.53 -10.61 -7.10
CA ALA A 112 12.67 -9.67 -8.21
C ALA A 112 13.98 -8.84 -8.11
N ALA A 113 14.36 -8.39 -6.91
CA ALA A 113 15.64 -7.71 -6.71
C ALA A 113 16.85 -8.63 -6.96
N LEU A 114 16.75 -9.91 -6.64
CA LEU A 114 17.83 -10.89 -6.87
C LEU A 114 17.96 -11.28 -8.34
N GLU A 115 16.85 -11.30 -9.08
CA GLU A 115 16.81 -11.52 -10.53
C GLU A 115 17.37 -10.31 -11.29
N GLN A 116 17.01 -9.09 -10.88
CA GLN A 116 17.49 -7.86 -11.52
C GLN A 116 18.99 -7.65 -11.34
N TRP A 117 19.53 -7.91 -10.14
CA TRP A 117 20.96 -7.74 -9.84
C TRP A 117 21.55 -9.06 -9.32
N PRO A 118 21.85 -10.03 -10.21
CA PRO A 118 22.44 -11.30 -9.84
C PRO A 118 23.92 -11.16 -9.45
N GLY A 119 24.50 -12.20 -8.86
CA GLY A 119 25.94 -12.23 -8.52
C GLY A 119 26.41 -11.24 -7.45
N ASN A 120 27.67 -10.83 -7.52
CA ASN A 120 28.30 -9.96 -6.50
C ASN A 120 28.35 -8.48 -6.89
N ASP A 121 28.14 -8.18 -8.17
CA ASP A 121 28.21 -6.82 -8.70
C ASP A 121 26.89 -6.10 -8.48
N LEU A 122 26.82 -5.36 -7.37
CA LEU A 122 25.61 -4.67 -6.94
C LEU A 122 25.73 -3.16 -7.22
N PRO A 123 24.77 -2.54 -7.92
CA PRO A 123 24.85 -1.14 -8.35
C PRO A 123 24.89 -0.17 -7.17
N VAL A 124 25.49 1.02 -7.30
CA VAL A 124 25.51 2.04 -6.26
C VAL A 124 24.63 3.24 -6.65
N PHE A 125 23.38 3.24 -6.19
CA PHE A 125 22.35 4.21 -6.60
C PHE A 125 22.61 5.67 -6.25
N LYS A 126 23.55 6.00 -5.34
CA LYS A 126 23.74 7.40 -4.89
C LYS A 126 24.22 8.33 -6.02
N ASN A 127 25.03 7.79 -6.93
CA ASN A 127 25.68 8.58 -7.99
C ASN A 127 25.41 8.03 -9.40
N ASP A 128 24.78 6.87 -9.51
CA ASP A 128 24.48 6.22 -10.78
C ASP A 128 23.02 6.47 -11.16
N LYS A 129 22.81 7.36 -12.14
CA LYS A 129 21.48 7.71 -12.63
C LYS A 129 20.82 6.52 -13.34
N ALA A 130 21.57 5.75 -14.11
CA ALA A 130 21.04 4.59 -14.84
C ALA A 130 20.54 3.53 -13.86
N ALA A 131 21.35 3.18 -12.86
CA ALA A 131 20.91 2.26 -11.80
C ALA A 131 19.71 2.78 -11.01
N THR A 132 19.60 4.09 -10.82
CA THR A 132 18.45 4.70 -10.14
C THR A 132 17.18 4.59 -10.97
N GLU A 133 17.25 4.79 -12.29
CA GLU A 133 16.13 4.61 -13.21
C GLU A 133 15.70 3.13 -13.30
N GLU A 134 16.65 2.20 -13.34
CA GLU A 134 16.35 0.76 -13.25
C GLU A 134 15.60 0.40 -11.96
N LEU A 135 16.04 0.97 -10.83
CA LEU A 135 15.37 0.79 -9.55
C LEU A 135 13.93 1.33 -9.57
N GLU A 136 13.72 2.54 -10.09
CA GLU A 136 12.37 3.14 -10.19
C GLU A 136 11.45 2.33 -11.12
N THR A 137 12.00 1.81 -12.22
CA THR A 137 11.28 0.96 -13.17
C THR A 137 10.83 -0.33 -12.49
N LEU A 138 11.77 -1.04 -11.84
CA LEU A 138 11.47 -2.26 -11.11
C LEU A 138 10.42 -2.02 -10.02
N VAL A 139 10.57 -0.94 -9.25
CA VAL A 139 9.63 -0.59 -8.18
C VAL A 139 8.24 -0.30 -8.73
N SER A 140 8.14 0.40 -9.87
CA SER A 140 6.85 0.71 -10.49
C SER A 140 6.15 -0.55 -11.00
N THR A 141 6.87 -1.51 -11.58
CA THR A 141 6.30 -2.82 -11.97
C THR A 141 5.85 -3.63 -10.75
N LEU A 142 6.63 -3.61 -9.67
CA LEU A 142 6.30 -4.34 -8.44
C LEU A 142 5.16 -3.70 -7.65
N GLU A 143 4.95 -2.39 -7.78
CA GLU A 143 3.88 -1.68 -7.07
C GLU A 143 2.49 -2.25 -7.40
N GLU A 144 2.22 -2.55 -8.67
CA GLU A 144 0.92 -3.07 -9.12
C GLU A 144 0.55 -4.41 -8.45
N THR A 145 1.54 -5.28 -8.19
CA THR A 145 1.31 -6.65 -7.72
C THR A 145 1.66 -6.86 -6.25
N CYS A 146 2.68 -6.15 -5.77
CA CYS A 146 3.28 -6.35 -4.46
C CYS A 146 2.94 -5.25 -3.46
N SER A 147 2.23 -4.19 -3.86
CA SER A 147 1.72 -3.21 -2.90
C SER A 147 0.78 -3.87 -1.89
N PHE A 148 0.94 -3.56 -0.61
CA PHE A 148 0.06 -4.05 0.44
C PHE A 148 -0.23 -2.95 1.43
N GLU A 149 -1.33 -2.28 1.15
CA GLU A 149 -1.81 -1.12 1.88
C GLU A 149 -1.95 -1.40 3.38
N PRO A 150 -2.58 -2.50 3.86
CA PRO A 150 -2.80 -2.72 5.30
C PRO A 150 -1.52 -2.78 6.16
N ALA A 151 -0.36 -2.94 5.54
CA ALA A 151 0.94 -2.89 6.21
C ALA A 151 1.81 -1.72 5.72
N GLY A 152 1.24 -0.68 5.11
CA GLY A 152 1.98 0.46 4.56
C GLY A 152 3.06 0.05 3.54
N PHE A 153 2.90 -1.08 2.86
CA PHE A 153 3.89 -1.60 1.89
C PHE A 153 3.59 -1.05 0.50
N ASN A 154 3.79 0.25 0.34
CA ASN A 154 3.56 1.01 -0.89
C ASN A 154 4.85 1.12 -1.74
N LYS A 155 4.86 1.94 -2.80
CA LYS A 155 6.01 2.19 -3.67
C LYS A 155 7.31 2.45 -2.91
N GLU A 156 7.30 3.38 -1.96
CA GLU A 156 8.48 3.70 -1.14
C GLU A 156 8.88 2.55 -0.23
N GLY A 157 7.91 1.83 0.34
CA GLY A 157 8.16 0.63 1.15
C GLY A 157 8.81 -0.50 0.35
N ILE A 158 8.39 -0.69 -0.90
CA ILE A 158 8.98 -1.63 -1.86
C ILE A 158 10.40 -1.19 -2.19
N LYS A 159 10.60 0.08 -2.59
CA LYS A 159 11.93 0.65 -2.89
C LYS A 159 12.89 0.48 -1.72
N GLN A 160 12.47 0.82 -0.51
CA GLN A 160 13.30 0.66 0.68
C GLN A 160 13.62 -0.81 0.96
N HIS A 161 12.68 -1.72 0.78
CA HIS A 161 12.92 -3.15 0.97
C HIS A 161 13.91 -3.71 -0.07
N VAL A 162 13.84 -3.26 -1.34
CA VAL A 162 14.85 -3.60 -2.36
C VAL A 162 16.24 -3.12 -1.93
N LEU A 163 16.36 -1.86 -1.49
CA LEU A 163 17.63 -1.31 -1.01
C LEU A 163 18.17 -2.08 0.21
N ASP A 164 17.32 -2.46 1.16
CA ASP A 164 17.70 -3.27 2.32
C ASP A 164 18.26 -4.64 1.91
N VAL A 165 17.63 -5.31 0.93
CA VAL A 165 18.08 -6.59 0.38
C VAL A 165 19.48 -6.46 -0.21
N LEU A 166 19.69 -5.45 -1.07
CA LEU A 166 20.99 -5.22 -1.72
C LEU A 166 22.07 -4.79 -0.71
N ASN A 167 21.72 -3.98 0.28
CA ASN A 167 22.65 -3.55 1.34
C ASN A 167 23.10 -4.73 2.22
N GLU A 168 22.19 -5.60 2.64
CA GLU A 168 22.53 -6.80 3.39
C GLU A 168 23.39 -7.76 2.55
N ARG A 169 23.12 -7.85 1.24
CA ARG A 169 23.95 -8.63 0.31
C ARG A 169 25.37 -8.08 0.21
N ARG A 170 25.55 -6.76 0.01
CA ARG A 170 26.88 -6.10 0.07
C ARG A 170 27.59 -6.40 1.39
N ARG A 171 26.88 -6.36 2.52
CA ARG A 171 27.44 -6.69 3.84
C ARG A 171 27.94 -8.14 3.91
N ARG A 172 27.22 -9.09 3.32
CA ARG A 172 27.62 -10.51 3.26
C ARG A 172 28.79 -10.75 2.32
N ILE A 173 28.84 -10.07 1.18
CA ILE A 173 30.00 -10.10 0.26
C ILE A 173 31.26 -9.62 0.98
N ARG A 174 31.20 -8.53 1.74
CA ARG A 174 32.33 -8.07 2.57
C ARG A 174 32.79 -9.06 3.63
N LYS A 175 31.92 -10.01 4.01
CA LYS A 175 32.24 -11.12 4.93
C LYS A 175 32.75 -12.38 4.21
N GLY A 176 32.98 -12.31 2.90
CA GLY A 176 33.48 -13.43 2.09
C GLY A 176 32.39 -14.35 1.53
N HIS A 177 31.11 -13.96 1.56
CA HIS A 177 30.07 -14.74 0.89
C HIS A 177 30.05 -14.45 -0.60
N ASP A 178 30.09 -15.50 -1.42
CA ASP A 178 30.09 -15.41 -2.88
C ASP A 178 28.74 -15.84 -3.46
N TYR A 179 28.01 -14.89 -4.04
CA TYR A 179 26.72 -15.12 -4.69
C TYR A 179 26.83 -15.55 -6.16
N THR A 180 28.03 -15.60 -6.73
CA THR A 180 28.26 -16.12 -8.10
C THR A 180 28.32 -17.65 -8.12
N GLN A 181 28.60 -18.28 -6.98
CA GLN A 181 28.70 -19.74 -6.84
C GLN A 181 27.36 -20.44 -6.63
N VAL A 182 26.23 -19.73 -6.66
CA VAL A 182 24.90 -20.32 -6.48
C VAL A 182 24.27 -20.61 -7.84
N SER A 183 24.86 -21.54 -8.60
CA SER A 183 24.31 -22.07 -9.85
C SER A 183 23.53 -23.38 -9.70
N SER A 184 22.93 -23.67 -8.54
CA SER A 184 22.32 -24.99 -8.31
C SER A 184 21.03 -25.04 -7.48
N PHE A 185 20.31 -23.92 -7.30
CA PHE A 185 19.00 -23.98 -6.63
C PHE A 185 17.98 -23.00 -7.22
N ILE A 186 17.85 -22.93 -8.54
CA ILE A 186 16.63 -22.40 -9.16
C ILE A 186 15.59 -23.52 -9.18
N PHE A 187 14.58 -23.33 -8.34
CA PHE A 187 13.28 -23.96 -8.34
C PHE A 187 12.80 -24.16 -9.79
N THR A 188 12.60 -25.40 -10.21
CA THR A 188 11.93 -25.72 -11.47
C THR A 188 10.52 -25.14 -11.43
N ASN A 189 10.31 -23.98 -12.06
CA ASN A 189 8.98 -23.63 -12.53
C ASN A 189 8.66 -24.60 -13.66
N SER A 190 7.79 -25.56 -13.35
CA SER A 190 7.16 -26.43 -14.32
C SER A 190 6.48 -25.53 -15.36
N VAL A 191 7.10 -25.44 -16.53
CA VAL A 191 6.44 -24.99 -17.75
C VAL A 191 5.26 -25.93 -17.95
N ILE A 192 4.04 -25.41 -17.74
CA ILE A 192 2.82 -26.05 -18.21
C ILE A 192 2.91 -26.01 -19.74
N LYS A 193 3.48 -27.06 -20.33
CA LYS A 193 3.29 -27.35 -21.75
C LYS A 193 1.85 -27.84 -21.89
N THR A 194 0.99 -27.00 -22.44
CA THR A 194 -0.29 -27.42 -22.99
C THR A 194 -0.04 -28.54 -24.01
N HIS A 195 -0.41 -29.76 -23.64
CA HIS A 195 -0.32 -30.92 -24.49
C HIS A 195 -1.58 -30.94 -25.37
N THR A 196 -1.46 -30.40 -26.59
CA THR A 196 -2.46 -30.59 -27.64
C THR A 196 -2.38 -32.05 -28.09
N GLN A 197 -3.20 -32.94 -27.51
CA GLN A 197 -3.37 -34.29 -28.04
C GLN A 197 -4.28 -34.23 -29.26
N GLY A 198 -3.66 -34.42 -30.44
CA GLY A 198 -4.37 -34.71 -31.67
C GLY A 198 -5.09 -36.05 -31.57
N ILE A 199 -6.41 -36.01 -31.76
CA ILE A 199 -7.27 -37.16 -31.90
C ILE A 199 -7.00 -37.77 -33.29
N TYR A 200 -6.46 -38.99 -33.33
CA TYR A 200 -6.48 -39.83 -34.53
C TYR A 200 -7.60 -40.85 -34.39
N ILE A 201 -8.69 -40.64 -35.12
CA ILE A 201 -9.72 -41.65 -35.39
C ILE A 201 -9.20 -42.48 -36.56
N LYS A 202 -8.99 -43.79 -36.35
CA LYS A 202 -8.85 -44.75 -37.44
C LYS A 202 -10.24 -45.24 -37.85
N TYR A 203 -10.56 -45.06 -39.14
CA TYR A 203 -11.65 -45.71 -39.84
C TYR A 203 -11.29 -47.17 -40.15
#